data_AF-A0A139CHM2-F1
#
_entry.id   AF-A0A139CHM2-F1
#
_cell.length_a   1.000
_cell.length_b   1.000
_cell.length_c   1.000
_cell.angle_alpha   90.00
_cell.angle_beta   90.00
_cell.angle_gamma   90.00
#
_symmetry.space_group_name_H-M   'P 1'
#
loop_
_entity.id
_entity.type
_entity.pdbx_description
1 polymer ?
#
loop_
_entity_poly.entity_id
_entity_poly.type
_entity_poly.pdbx_seq_one_letter_code
_entity_poly.pdbx_strand_id
1 'polypeptide(L)'
;MSVKNMSVLHRAGDVSYGLLGSESAVDDLVIEVGRTGLSGFNYFHKKFGMPYEFLLKRSISSGHVLFAATDDSSRLLGFARFEKIADEVERIHRGKKNVVKRPVYLLRSIEVHPSFRHIGIGRLLFAIAVESLKSSVITLPDNFQAARFFREKLMFGTISENDCTVSARYKDYLLLSYPKARVLLKTIAENYPRMVMPELIDSYESLMFKSNMGKSISRRDLNRFKELLESSTHLVDGKLLKEMNSFLSKFTVKS
;
A
#
# COMPACT_ATOMS: atom_id res chain seq x y z
N MET A 1 -5.90 18.38 -8.14
CA MET A 1 -7.27 18.31 -7.58
C MET A 1 -7.38 17.00 -6.82
N SER A 2 -7.96 16.98 -5.62
CA SER A 2 -8.16 15.73 -4.87
C SER A 2 -9.47 15.05 -5.28
N VAL A 3 -9.46 13.74 -5.45
CA VAL A 3 -10.67 12.91 -5.67
C VAL A 3 -11.62 13.11 -4.49
N LYS A 4 -12.86 13.56 -4.73
CA LYS A 4 -13.81 13.75 -3.62
C LYS A 4 -14.17 12.39 -3.03
N ASN A 5 -14.38 12.35 -1.71
CA ASN A 5 -14.72 11.13 -0.97
C ASN A 5 -13.66 10.02 -1.01
N MET A 6 -12.40 10.35 -1.35
CA MET A 6 -11.24 9.50 -1.11
C MET A 6 -10.59 9.87 0.22
N SER A 7 -10.53 8.91 1.16
CA SER A 7 -9.75 9.07 2.39
C SER A 7 -8.29 8.75 2.10
N VAL A 8 -7.44 9.78 2.04
CA VAL A 8 -6.00 9.62 1.80
C VAL A 8 -5.36 9.03 3.05
N LEU A 9 -4.73 7.86 2.88
CA LEU A 9 -4.08 7.11 3.95
C LEU A 9 -2.56 7.31 3.93
N HIS A 10 -2.01 7.54 2.74
CA HIS A 10 -0.57 7.75 2.55
C HIS A 10 -0.32 8.57 1.29
N ARG A 11 0.78 9.33 1.27
CA ARG A 11 1.27 10.04 0.09
C ARG A 11 2.74 9.70 -0.11
N ALA A 12 3.13 9.40 -1.34
CA ALA A 12 4.52 9.21 -1.74
C ALA A 12 4.78 9.95 -3.05
N GLY A 13 5.40 11.12 -2.96
CA GLY A 13 5.57 12.05 -4.06
C GLY A 13 4.22 12.58 -4.52
N ASP A 14 4.01 12.55 -5.83
CA ASP A 14 2.78 13.01 -6.47
C ASP A 14 1.67 11.95 -6.46
N VAL A 15 1.89 10.81 -5.78
CA VAL A 15 0.92 9.71 -5.69
C VAL A 15 0.27 9.69 -4.32
N SER A 16 -1.06 9.79 -4.33
CA SER A 16 -1.92 9.58 -3.17
C SER A 16 -2.47 8.16 -3.15
N TYR A 17 -2.44 7.51 -1.99
CA TYR A 17 -2.99 6.18 -1.76
C TYR A 17 -4.10 6.29 -0.72
N GLY A 18 -5.25 5.71 -1.01
CA GLY A 18 -6.41 5.93 -0.15
C GLY A 18 -7.57 5.00 -0.41
N LEU A 19 -8.55 5.10 0.48
CA LEU A 19 -9.80 4.37 0.44
C LEU A 19 -10.85 5.19 -0.32
N LEU A 20 -11.50 4.59 -1.33
CA LEU A 20 -12.65 5.18 -2.00
C LEU A 20 -13.91 4.93 -1.16
N GLY A 21 -14.50 5.99 -0.63
CA GLY A 21 -15.62 5.90 0.32
C GLY A 21 -17.01 5.83 -0.31
N SER A 22 -17.15 6.07 -1.61
CA SER A 22 -18.45 6.07 -2.29
C SER A 22 -18.31 5.83 -3.79
N GLU A 23 -19.40 5.42 -4.45
CA GLU A 23 -19.44 5.32 -5.91
C GLU A 23 -19.14 6.65 -6.61
N SER A 24 -19.58 7.76 -6.01
CA SER A 24 -19.29 9.11 -6.53
C SER A 24 -17.80 9.46 -6.57
N ALA A 25 -16.98 8.83 -5.71
CA ALA A 25 -15.53 9.02 -5.77
C ALA A 25 -14.94 8.42 -7.06
N VAL A 26 -15.61 7.43 -7.66
CA VAL A 26 -15.17 6.80 -8.92
C VAL A 26 -15.43 7.73 -10.11
N ASP A 27 -16.47 8.57 -10.05
CA ASP A 27 -16.80 9.54 -11.10
C ASP A 27 -15.70 10.60 -11.29
N ASP A 28 -14.99 10.92 -10.22
CA ASP A 28 -13.89 11.89 -10.23
C ASP A 28 -12.56 11.29 -10.74
N LEU A 29 -12.50 9.98 -11.00
CA LEU A 29 -11.27 9.31 -11.44
C LEU A 29 -11.10 9.41 -12.96
N VAL A 30 -9.89 9.79 -13.40
CA VAL A 30 -9.48 9.62 -14.79
C VAL A 30 -8.98 8.18 -14.97
N ILE A 31 -9.81 7.33 -15.60
CA ILE A 31 -9.50 5.90 -15.83
C ILE A 31 -9.07 5.70 -17.29
N GLU A 32 -7.76 5.51 -17.49
CA GLU A 32 -7.18 5.20 -18.80
C GLU A 32 -7.36 3.70 -19.13
N VAL A 33 -8.30 3.37 -20.02
CA VAL A 33 -8.53 2.00 -20.50
C VAL A 33 -7.71 1.74 -21.75
N GLY A 34 -6.95 0.64 -21.76
CA GLY A 34 -6.00 0.33 -22.84
C GLY A 34 -6.71 0.02 -24.16
N ARG A 35 -6.21 0.62 -25.24
CA ARG A 35 -6.69 0.44 -26.64
C ARG A 35 -5.50 0.24 -27.57
N THR A 36 -5.75 -0.07 -28.85
CA THR A 36 -4.67 -0.19 -29.84
C THR A 36 -3.83 1.10 -29.87
N GLY A 37 -2.52 0.98 -29.61
CA GLY A 37 -1.60 2.13 -29.56
C GLY A 37 -1.62 2.96 -28.28
N LEU A 38 -2.48 2.64 -27.30
CA LEU A 38 -2.61 3.39 -26.04
C LEU A 38 -2.51 2.44 -24.83
N SER A 39 -1.50 2.68 -23.98
CA SER A 39 -1.36 2.00 -22.70
C SER A 39 -2.52 2.34 -21.78
N GLY A 40 -3.01 1.35 -21.04
CA GLY A 40 -4.16 1.51 -20.16
C GLY A 40 -4.51 0.23 -19.42
N PHE A 41 -5.37 0.35 -18.40
CA PHE A 41 -5.96 -0.80 -17.73
C PHE A 41 -6.69 -1.68 -18.75
N ASN A 42 -6.45 -2.99 -18.71
CA ASN A 42 -7.01 -3.87 -19.73
C ASN A 42 -7.35 -5.28 -19.25
N TYR A 43 -6.90 -5.70 -18.07
CA TYR A 43 -7.12 -7.06 -17.60
C TYR A 43 -8.62 -7.37 -17.47
N PHE A 44 -9.39 -6.55 -16.74
CA PHE A 44 -10.81 -6.82 -16.51
C PHE A 44 -11.66 -6.63 -17.75
N HIS A 45 -11.30 -5.63 -18.57
CA HIS A 45 -11.96 -5.40 -19.85
C HIS A 45 -11.77 -6.58 -20.80
N LYS A 46 -10.55 -7.09 -20.97
CA LYS A 46 -10.26 -8.21 -21.88
C LYS A 46 -10.75 -9.56 -21.36
N LYS A 47 -10.61 -9.82 -20.05
CA LYS A 47 -10.91 -11.13 -19.48
C LYS A 47 -12.39 -11.33 -19.15
N PHE A 48 -13.11 -10.25 -18.86
CA PHE A 48 -14.51 -10.32 -18.38
C PHE A 48 -15.47 -9.41 -19.15
N GLY A 49 -15.01 -8.65 -20.15
CA GLY A 49 -15.85 -7.69 -20.87
C GLY A 49 -16.36 -6.53 -20.00
N MET A 50 -15.76 -6.31 -18.83
CA MET A 50 -16.31 -5.41 -17.81
C MET A 50 -15.70 -4.02 -17.90
N PRO A 51 -16.51 -2.94 -18.00
CA PRO A 51 -16.01 -1.57 -17.86
C PRO A 51 -15.43 -1.34 -16.45
N TYR A 52 -14.29 -0.65 -16.37
CA TYR A 52 -13.62 -0.40 -15.09
C TYR A 52 -14.46 0.45 -14.15
N GLU A 53 -15.07 1.53 -14.64
CA GLU A 53 -15.95 2.37 -13.83
C GLU A 53 -17.10 1.57 -13.20
N PHE A 54 -17.75 0.72 -13.99
CA PHE A 54 -18.79 -0.20 -13.51
C PHE A 54 -18.23 -1.17 -12.45
N LEU A 55 -17.08 -1.80 -12.70
CA LEU A 55 -16.44 -2.71 -11.74
C LEU A 55 -16.16 -2.02 -10.41
N LEU A 56 -15.59 -0.82 -10.43
CA LEU A 56 -15.19 -0.08 -9.23
C LEU A 56 -16.41 0.40 -8.45
N LYS A 57 -17.40 1.01 -9.10
CA LYS A 57 -18.67 1.41 -8.47
C LYS A 57 -19.38 0.21 -7.86
N ARG A 58 -19.57 -0.85 -8.65
CA ARG A 58 -20.25 -2.07 -8.20
C ARG A 58 -19.57 -2.72 -7.00
N SER A 59 -18.26 -2.60 -6.90
CA SER A 59 -17.50 -3.10 -5.77
C SER A 59 -17.83 -2.35 -4.48
N ILE A 60 -17.99 -1.03 -4.55
CA ILE A 60 -18.40 -0.23 -3.40
C ILE A 60 -19.84 -0.57 -2.99
N SER A 61 -20.79 -0.60 -3.94
CA SER A 61 -22.19 -0.96 -3.60
C SER A 61 -22.36 -2.40 -3.13
N SER A 62 -21.48 -3.33 -3.52
CA SER A 62 -21.48 -4.70 -2.99
C SER A 62 -20.79 -4.84 -1.63
N GLY A 63 -20.38 -3.73 -1.00
CA GLY A 63 -19.74 -3.71 0.30
C GLY A 63 -18.27 -4.14 0.29
N HIS A 64 -17.61 -4.17 -0.87
CA HIS A 64 -16.18 -4.39 -0.93
C HIS A 64 -15.43 -3.12 -0.54
N VAL A 65 -14.28 -3.30 0.10
CA VAL A 65 -13.36 -2.20 0.40
C VAL A 65 -12.47 -1.98 -0.81
N LEU A 66 -12.47 -0.75 -1.34
CA LEU A 66 -11.75 -0.38 -2.55
C LEU A 66 -10.67 0.67 -2.27
N PHE A 67 -9.42 0.27 -2.42
CA PHE A 67 -8.28 1.18 -2.32
C PHE A 67 -7.80 1.58 -3.72
N ALA A 68 -7.35 2.82 -3.85
CA ALA A 68 -6.83 3.39 -5.09
C ALA A 68 -5.49 4.10 -4.86
N ALA A 69 -4.65 4.08 -5.88
CA ALA A 69 -3.50 4.96 -6.04
C ALA A 69 -3.80 5.95 -7.16
N THR A 70 -3.66 7.25 -6.89
CA THR A 70 -4.00 8.33 -7.83
C THR A 70 -2.90 9.38 -7.87
N ASP A 71 -2.67 10.00 -9.03
CA ASP A 71 -1.82 11.20 -9.11
C ASP A 71 -2.58 12.50 -8.81
N ASP A 72 -1.88 13.63 -8.81
CA ASP A 72 -2.45 14.97 -8.57
C ASP A 72 -3.52 15.40 -9.61
N SER A 73 -3.57 14.72 -10.76
CA SER A 73 -4.58 14.90 -11.80
C SER A 73 -5.77 13.94 -11.64
N SER A 74 -5.88 13.26 -10.49
CA SER A 74 -6.93 12.27 -10.20
C SER A 74 -6.94 11.09 -11.17
N ARG A 75 -5.82 10.83 -11.87
CA ARG A 75 -5.69 9.65 -12.71
C ARG A 75 -5.48 8.42 -11.85
N LEU A 76 -6.24 7.37 -12.14
CA LEU A 76 -6.10 6.09 -11.47
C LEU A 76 -4.80 5.40 -11.93
N LEU A 77 -3.87 5.17 -11.00
CA LEU A 77 -2.61 4.47 -11.25
C LEU A 77 -2.70 2.99 -10.88
N GLY A 78 -3.58 2.64 -9.94
CA GLY A 78 -3.87 1.26 -9.56
C GLY A 78 -4.99 1.16 -8.54
N PHE A 79 -5.57 -0.02 -8.40
CA PHE A 79 -6.61 -0.28 -7.40
C PHE A 79 -6.46 -1.67 -6.80
N ALA A 80 -6.96 -1.83 -5.57
CA ALA A 80 -7.03 -3.11 -4.86
C ALA A 80 -8.39 -3.26 -4.18
N ARG A 81 -9.04 -4.39 -4.40
CA ARG A 81 -10.40 -4.67 -3.95
C ARG A 81 -10.44 -5.85 -2.99
N PHE A 82 -11.06 -5.63 -1.84
CA PHE A 82 -11.15 -6.60 -0.77
C PHE A 82 -12.60 -6.89 -0.39
N GLU A 83 -12.94 -8.16 -0.26
CA GLU A 83 -14.21 -8.62 0.29
C GLU A 83 -13.99 -9.16 1.69
N LYS A 84 -14.79 -8.72 2.66
CA LYS A 84 -14.75 -9.29 4.00
C LYS A 84 -15.46 -10.64 3.98
N ILE A 85 -14.76 -11.72 4.33
CA ILE A 85 -15.30 -13.09 4.25
C ILE A 85 -15.50 -13.75 5.61
N ALA A 86 -14.95 -13.16 6.68
CA ALA A 86 -15.16 -13.59 8.06
C ALA A 86 -14.94 -12.43 9.02
N ASP A 87 -15.76 -12.36 10.07
CA ASP A 87 -15.63 -11.38 11.16
C ASP A 87 -14.62 -11.81 12.23
N GLU A 88 -14.51 -13.12 12.49
CA GLU A 88 -13.72 -13.69 13.58
C GLU A 88 -12.91 -14.91 13.12
N VAL A 89 -11.77 -15.13 13.77
CA VAL A 89 -10.86 -16.23 13.50
C VAL A 89 -10.62 -17.03 14.78
N GLU A 90 -10.93 -18.32 14.77
CA GLU A 90 -10.50 -19.24 15.83
C GLU A 90 -9.03 -19.61 15.63
N ARG A 91 -8.22 -19.52 16.69
CA ARG A 91 -6.83 -19.99 16.68
C ARG A 91 -6.65 -21.06 17.76
N ILE A 92 -6.31 -22.28 17.37
CA ILE A 92 -6.03 -23.35 18.33
C ILE A 92 -4.56 -23.25 18.73
N HIS A 93 -4.27 -23.07 20.01
CA HIS A 93 -2.92 -23.10 20.55
C HIS A 93 -2.83 -24.12 21.69
N ARG A 94 -1.96 -25.13 21.54
CA ARG A 94 -1.75 -26.20 22.55
C ARG A 94 -3.05 -26.86 23.02
N GLY A 95 -3.93 -27.22 22.09
CA GLY A 95 -5.22 -27.86 22.38
C GLY A 95 -6.29 -26.95 22.98
N LYS A 96 -6.00 -25.67 23.25
CA LYS A 96 -6.98 -24.67 23.69
C LYS A 96 -7.40 -23.77 22.52
N LYS A 97 -8.71 -23.65 22.30
CA LYS A 97 -9.29 -22.70 21.35
C LYS A 97 -9.18 -21.28 21.90
N ASN A 98 -8.29 -20.47 21.32
CA ASN A 98 -8.24 -19.03 21.56
C ASN A 98 -8.88 -18.33 20.36
N VAL A 99 -10.07 -17.77 20.54
CA VAL A 99 -10.71 -16.95 19.50
C VAL A 99 -9.97 -15.61 19.43
N VAL A 100 -9.25 -15.38 18.34
CA VAL A 100 -8.61 -14.09 18.07
C VAL A 100 -9.53 -13.34 17.12
N LYS A 101 -10.26 -12.35 17.64
CA LYS A 101 -11.20 -11.53 16.89
C LYS A 101 -10.49 -10.64 15.87
N ARG A 102 -10.14 -11.19 14.70
CA ARG A 102 -9.65 -10.42 13.56
C ARG A 102 -10.38 -10.84 12.30
N PRO A 103 -10.83 -9.88 11.49
CA PRO A 103 -11.49 -10.20 10.24
C PRO A 103 -10.51 -10.83 9.24
N VAL A 104 -11.07 -11.57 8.29
CA VAL A 104 -10.34 -12.07 7.12
C VAL A 104 -10.92 -11.41 5.88
N TYR A 105 -10.04 -10.84 5.07
CA TYR A 105 -10.41 -10.29 3.78
C TYR A 105 -9.88 -11.16 2.65
N LEU A 106 -10.68 -11.30 1.62
CA LEU A 106 -10.29 -11.88 0.34
C LEU A 106 -9.93 -10.75 -0.62
N LEU A 107 -8.68 -10.72 -1.08
CA LEU A 107 -8.28 -9.87 -2.19
C LEU A 107 -8.92 -10.41 -3.48
N ARG A 108 -9.94 -9.70 -3.98
CA ARG A 108 -10.69 -10.09 -5.18
C ARG A 108 -10.00 -9.65 -6.46
N SER A 109 -9.28 -8.53 -6.41
CA SER A 109 -8.57 -7.98 -7.56
C SER A 109 -7.55 -6.94 -7.15
N ILE A 110 -6.41 -6.92 -7.83
CA ILE A 110 -5.44 -5.83 -7.78
C ILE A 110 -4.91 -5.61 -9.19
N GLU A 111 -4.84 -4.36 -9.63
CA GLU A 111 -4.26 -4.01 -10.92
C GLU A 111 -3.52 -2.68 -10.82
N VAL A 112 -2.40 -2.59 -11.54
CA VAL A 112 -1.63 -1.35 -11.70
C VAL A 112 -1.58 -1.05 -13.19
N HIS A 113 -1.82 0.22 -13.51
CA HIS A 113 -1.76 0.75 -14.85
C HIS A 113 -0.40 0.41 -15.50
N PRO A 114 -0.35 -0.11 -16.74
CA PRO A 114 0.88 -0.66 -17.31
C PRO A 114 2.08 0.30 -17.30
N SER A 115 1.83 1.59 -17.55
CA SER A 115 2.88 2.63 -17.55
C SER A 115 3.52 2.88 -16.17
N PHE A 116 2.91 2.39 -15.09
CA PHE A 116 3.36 2.57 -13.71
C PHE A 116 3.71 1.23 -13.04
N ARG A 117 3.90 0.17 -13.84
CA ARG A 117 4.41 -1.10 -13.33
C ARG A 117 5.89 -0.97 -12.98
N HIS A 118 6.37 -1.85 -12.10
CA HIS A 118 7.77 -1.96 -11.67
C HIS A 118 8.36 -0.78 -10.87
N ILE A 119 7.64 0.33 -10.70
CA ILE A 119 8.06 1.44 -9.83
C ILE A 119 7.52 1.35 -8.39
N GLY A 120 6.82 0.26 -8.06
CA GLY A 120 6.41 -0.03 -6.68
C GLY A 120 4.99 0.32 -6.28
N ILE A 121 4.20 0.99 -7.13
CA ILE A 121 2.79 1.38 -6.86
C ILE A 121 1.98 0.23 -6.29
N GLY A 122 1.97 -0.94 -6.96
CA GLY A 122 1.16 -2.08 -6.52
C GLY A 122 1.58 -2.66 -5.17
N ARG A 123 2.89 -2.62 -4.86
CA ARG A 123 3.40 -3.10 -3.58
C ARG A 123 3.02 -2.14 -2.45
N LEU A 124 3.18 -0.84 -2.67
CA LEU A 124 2.84 0.19 -1.69
C LEU A 124 1.32 0.27 -1.47
N LEU A 125 0.53 0.27 -2.56
CA LEU A 125 -0.94 0.22 -2.50
C LEU A 125 -1.44 -0.96 -1.68
N PHE A 126 -0.91 -2.16 -1.92
CA PHE A 126 -1.31 -3.33 -1.16
C PHE A 126 -0.93 -3.20 0.33
N ALA A 127 0.29 -2.74 0.62
CA ALA A 127 0.78 -2.59 1.99
C ALA A 127 -0.06 -1.60 2.83
N ILE A 128 -0.39 -0.45 2.25
CA ILE A 128 -1.26 0.56 2.87
C ILE A 128 -2.67 0.00 3.10
N ALA A 129 -3.20 -0.71 2.09
CA ALA A 129 -4.52 -1.33 2.21
C ALA A 129 -4.58 -2.32 3.38
N VAL A 130 -3.62 -3.24 3.50
CA VAL A 130 -3.64 -4.23 4.58
C VAL A 130 -3.33 -3.66 5.96
N GLU A 131 -2.51 -2.60 6.04
CA GLU A 131 -2.31 -1.88 7.28
C GLU A 131 -3.60 -1.20 7.75
N SER A 132 -4.32 -0.54 6.83
CA SER A 132 -5.62 0.08 7.11
C SER A 132 -6.68 -0.94 7.54
N LEU A 133 -6.72 -2.12 6.92
CA LEU A 133 -7.69 -3.18 7.23
C LEU A 133 -7.42 -3.87 8.58
N LYS A 134 -6.17 -3.85 9.07
CA LYS A 134 -5.73 -4.49 10.33
C LYS A 134 -6.10 -5.98 10.42
N SER A 135 -6.10 -6.67 9.29
CA SER A 135 -6.68 -8.01 9.11
C SER A 135 -5.70 -9.02 8.53
N SER A 136 -6.09 -10.29 8.53
CA SER A 136 -5.48 -11.29 7.64
C SER A 136 -6.05 -11.12 6.23
N VAL A 137 -5.25 -11.42 5.21
CA VAL A 137 -5.69 -11.38 3.81
C VAL A 137 -5.40 -12.71 3.12
N ILE A 138 -6.39 -13.23 2.41
CA ILE A 138 -6.21 -14.35 1.49
C ILE A 138 -6.35 -13.90 0.04
N THR A 139 -5.72 -14.63 -0.88
CA THR A 139 -5.86 -14.39 -2.32
C THR A 139 -5.64 -15.68 -3.10
N LEU A 140 -6.30 -15.82 -4.24
CA LEU A 140 -6.01 -16.85 -5.23
C LEU A 140 -5.39 -16.17 -6.45
N PRO A 141 -4.07 -16.28 -6.64
CA PRO A 141 -3.41 -15.70 -7.82
C PRO A 141 -3.96 -16.33 -9.10
N ASP A 142 -4.17 -15.50 -10.12
CA ASP A 142 -4.73 -15.91 -11.41
C ASP A 142 -3.69 -16.55 -12.34
N ASN A 143 -2.40 -16.31 -12.09
CA ASN A 143 -1.29 -16.84 -12.88
C ASN A 143 -0.01 -16.97 -12.05
N PHE A 144 1.00 -17.64 -12.61
CA PHE A 144 2.29 -17.89 -11.93
C PHE A 144 3.04 -16.60 -11.56
N GLN A 145 3.00 -15.57 -12.42
CA GLN A 145 3.68 -14.30 -12.15
C GLN A 145 3.04 -13.56 -10.97
N ALA A 146 1.71 -13.55 -10.90
CA ALA A 146 0.96 -13.03 -9.76
C ALA A 146 1.29 -13.83 -8.48
N ALA A 147 1.30 -15.17 -8.55
CA ALA A 147 1.65 -16.00 -7.40
C ALA A 147 3.05 -15.70 -6.87
N ARG A 148 4.02 -15.54 -7.78
CA ARG A 148 5.39 -15.14 -7.46
C ARG A 148 5.43 -13.77 -6.79
N PHE A 149 4.70 -12.78 -7.33
CA PHE A 149 4.58 -11.46 -6.72
C PHE A 149 4.04 -11.54 -5.29
N PHE A 150 2.94 -12.26 -5.04
CA PHE A 150 2.39 -12.37 -3.69
C PHE A 150 3.36 -13.05 -2.72
N ARG A 151 4.00 -14.15 -3.11
CA ARG A 151 4.92 -14.91 -2.26
C ARG A 151 6.22 -14.14 -1.98
N GLU A 152 6.91 -13.71 -3.05
CA GLU A 152 8.25 -13.12 -2.95
C GLU A 152 8.22 -11.64 -2.58
N LYS A 153 7.18 -10.90 -2.98
CA LYS A 153 7.14 -9.44 -2.82
C LYS A 153 6.22 -8.96 -1.72
N LEU A 154 5.20 -9.74 -1.36
CA LEU A 154 4.18 -9.40 -0.34
C LEU A 154 4.12 -10.39 0.82
N MET A 155 5.08 -11.33 0.92
CA MET A 155 5.26 -12.24 2.06
C MET A 155 4.09 -13.21 2.29
N PHE A 156 3.29 -13.50 1.27
CA PHE A 156 2.23 -14.49 1.37
C PHE A 156 2.80 -15.90 1.52
N GLY A 157 2.22 -16.69 2.43
CA GLY A 157 2.47 -18.11 2.58
C GLY A 157 1.34 -18.96 2.00
N THR A 158 1.53 -20.28 1.95
CA THR A 158 0.42 -21.23 1.77
C THR A 158 -0.39 -21.31 3.06
N ILE A 159 -1.69 -21.58 2.93
CA ILE A 159 -2.53 -21.91 4.09
C ILE A 159 -2.12 -23.29 4.59
N SER A 160 -1.79 -23.40 5.88
CA SER A 160 -1.53 -24.69 6.53
C SER A 160 -2.79 -25.23 7.22
N GLU A 161 -2.84 -26.54 7.47
CA GLU A 161 -3.97 -27.17 8.20
C GLU A 161 -4.15 -26.59 9.63
N ASN A 162 -3.08 -26.03 10.20
CA ASN A 162 -3.10 -25.37 11.50
C ASN A 162 -3.61 -23.91 11.43
N ASP A 163 -3.72 -23.34 10.24
CA ASP A 163 -4.32 -22.03 10.03
C ASP A 163 -5.85 -22.18 10.00
N CYS A 164 -6.45 -22.46 11.16
CA CYS A 164 -7.90 -22.55 11.42
C CYS A 164 -8.71 -21.30 11.01
N THR A 165 -8.03 -20.31 10.41
CA THR A 165 -8.53 -19.01 9.97
C THR A 165 -9.44 -19.03 8.76
N VAL A 166 -9.46 -20.12 7.96
CA VAL A 166 -10.15 -20.09 6.67
C VAL A 166 -10.88 -21.40 6.38
N SER A 167 -12.13 -21.30 5.92
CA SER A 167 -12.94 -22.44 5.46
C SER A 167 -12.17 -23.32 4.47
N ALA A 168 -12.41 -24.64 4.49
CA ALA A 168 -11.78 -25.61 3.60
C ALA A 168 -11.87 -25.26 2.10
N ARG A 169 -12.86 -24.45 1.70
CA ARG A 169 -13.01 -23.93 0.34
C ARG A 169 -11.84 -23.05 -0.14
N TYR A 170 -10.98 -22.60 0.78
CA TYR A 170 -9.85 -21.72 0.51
C TYR A 170 -8.50 -22.41 0.64
N LYS A 171 -8.43 -23.74 0.75
CA LYS A 171 -7.17 -24.48 0.95
C LYS A 171 -6.05 -24.14 -0.06
N ASP A 172 -6.41 -23.80 -1.30
CA ASP A 172 -5.45 -23.51 -2.38
C ASP A 172 -5.07 -22.02 -2.45
N TYR A 173 -5.60 -21.20 -1.54
CA TYR A 173 -5.32 -19.77 -1.49
C TYR A 173 -3.98 -19.51 -0.78
N LEU A 174 -3.41 -18.36 -1.09
CA LEU A 174 -2.30 -17.81 -0.33
C LEU A 174 -2.83 -16.99 0.84
N LEU A 175 -2.12 -16.99 1.96
CA LEU A 175 -2.44 -16.27 3.18
C LEU A 175 -1.31 -15.31 3.59
N LEU A 176 -1.67 -14.05 3.77
CA LEU A 176 -0.92 -13.08 4.54
C LEU A 176 -1.58 -12.96 5.93
N SER A 177 -1.04 -13.69 6.88
CA SER A 177 -1.59 -13.75 8.23
C SER A 177 -1.29 -12.48 9.03
N TYR A 178 -2.21 -12.10 9.91
CA TYR A 178 -1.89 -11.17 10.98
C TYR A 178 -1.05 -11.90 12.06
N PRO A 179 0.09 -11.34 12.55
CA PRO A 179 0.54 -9.95 12.42
C PRO A 179 1.49 -9.63 11.27
N LYS A 180 1.83 -10.57 10.37
CA LYS A 180 2.71 -10.29 9.22
C LYS A 180 2.14 -9.17 8.33
N ALA A 181 0.82 -9.17 8.12
CA ALA A 181 0.12 -8.09 7.40
C ALA A 181 0.41 -6.70 7.99
N ARG A 182 0.46 -6.58 9.33
CA ARG A 182 0.68 -5.31 10.04
C ARG A 182 2.06 -4.72 9.79
N VAL A 183 3.08 -5.57 9.71
CA VAL A 183 4.46 -5.12 9.58
C VAL A 183 4.88 -4.92 8.13
N LEU A 184 4.02 -5.29 7.17
CA LEU A 184 4.35 -5.26 5.74
C LEU A 184 4.76 -3.87 5.26
N LEU A 185 4.00 -2.81 5.59
CA LEU A 185 4.37 -1.46 5.18
C LEU A 185 5.72 -1.05 5.76
N LYS A 186 5.94 -1.30 7.06
CA LYS A 186 7.23 -1.03 7.71
C LYS A 186 8.38 -1.78 7.05
N THR A 187 8.24 -3.08 6.81
CA THR A 187 9.26 -3.88 6.11
C THR A 187 9.55 -3.33 4.71
N ILE A 188 8.54 -2.83 4.01
CA ILE A 188 8.72 -2.21 2.70
C ILE A 188 9.46 -0.86 2.83
N ALA A 189 9.11 -0.05 3.82
CA ALA A 189 9.77 1.23 4.09
C ALA A 189 11.25 1.05 4.46
N GLU A 190 11.58 0.03 5.25
CA GLU A 190 12.97 -0.31 5.62
C GLU A 190 13.80 -0.72 4.39
N ASN A 191 13.24 -1.52 3.49
CA ASN A 191 13.96 -2.01 2.32
C ASN A 191 13.99 -1.01 1.14
N TYR A 192 12.96 -0.17 1.03
CA TYR A 192 12.75 0.75 -0.09
C TYR A 192 12.25 2.11 0.39
N PRO A 193 13.02 2.84 1.21
CA PRO A 193 12.55 4.06 1.86
C PRO A 193 12.13 5.13 0.85
N ARG A 194 12.86 5.29 -0.25
CA ARG A 194 12.51 6.22 -1.34
C ARG A 194 11.16 5.92 -2.00
N MET A 195 10.74 4.67 -2.03
CA MET A 195 9.44 4.29 -2.60
C MET A 195 8.30 4.69 -1.67
N VAL A 196 8.51 4.61 -0.35
CA VAL A 196 7.46 4.86 0.66
C VAL A 196 7.42 6.33 1.08
N MET A 197 8.58 6.96 1.24
CA MET A 197 8.75 8.29 1.81
C MET A 197 9.77 9.10 0.99
N PRO A 198 9.52 9.31 -0.32
CA PRO A 198 10.47 9.98 -1.22
C PRO A 198 10.82 11.38 -0.74
N GLU A 199 9.86 12.17 -0.25
CA GLU A 199 10.08 13.55 0.18
C GLU A 199 11.05 13.64 1.37
N LEU A 200 10.95 12.69 2.32
CA LEU A 200 11.88 12.62 3.44
C LEU A 200 13.29 12.29 2.97
N ILE A 201 13.42 11.28 2.09
CA ILE A 201 14.71 10.86 1.56
C ILE A 201 15.35 11.94 0.69
N ASP A 202 14.60 12.58 -0.19
CA ASP A 202 15.06 13.67 -1.05
C ASP A 202 15.50 14.88 -0.22
N SER A 203 14.71 15.23 0.80
CA SER A 203 15.08 16.30 1.73
C SER A 203 16.37 15.98 2.48
N TYR A 204 16.52 14.75 2.97
CA TYR A 204 17.72 14.32 3.68
C TYR A 204 18.97 14.38 2.80
N GLU A 205 18.91 13.78 1.61
CA GLU A 205 20.04 13.74 0.68
C GLU A 205 20.42 15.13 0.17
N SER A 206 19.43 15.99 -0.12
CA SER A 206 19.68 17.38 -0.53
C SER A 206 20.42 18.16 0.57
N LEU A 207 20.01 17.99 1.82
CA LEU A 207 20.65 18.64 2.97
C LEU A 207 22.06 18.11 3.22
N MET A 208 22.24 16.79 3.16
CA MET A 208 23.56 16.15 3.25
C MET A 208 24.51 16.65 2.16
N PHE A 209 24.04 16.73 0.91
CA PHE A 209 24.82 17.25 -0.20
C PHE A 209 25.24 18.71 0.02
N LYS A 210 24.31 19.59 0.43
CA LYS A 210 24.63 20.98 0.77
C LYS A 210 25.68 21.07 1.88
N SER A 211 25.51 20.29 2.95
CA SER A 211 26.44 20.26 4.09
C SER A 211 27.84 19.83 3.65
N ASN A 212 27.95 18.77 2.85
CA ASN A 212 29.23 18.24 2.36
C ASN A 212 29.95 19.23 1.43
N MET A 213 29.20 20.04 0.69
CA MET A 213 29.72 21.10 -0.17
C MET A 213 30.05 22.40 0.59
N GLY A 214 29.89 22.44 1.92
CA GLY A 214 30.08 23.65 2.71
C GLY A 214 29.06 24.76 2.41
N LYS A 215 27.93 24.43 1.76
CA LYS A 215 26.88 25.40 1.45
C LYS A 215 26.04 25.68 2.69
N SER A 216 25.61 26.93 2.84
CA SER A 216 24.68 27.30 3.91
C SER A 216 23.35 26.56 3.77
N ILE A 217 22.86 26.01 4.87
CA ILE A 217 21.54 25.37 4.95
C ILE A 217 20.59 26.34 5.65
N SER A 218 19.45 26.61 5.03
CA SER A 218 18.46 27.52 5.60
C SER A 218 17.71 26.86 6.77
N ARG A 219 17.29 27.66 7.75
CA ARG A 219 16.44 27.18 8.86
C ARG A 219 15.11 26.62 8.35
N ARG A 220 14.57 27.16 7.25
CA ARG A 220 13.36 26.67 6.59
C ARG A 220 13.54 25.24 6.07
N ASP A 221 14.65 24.95 5.41
CA ASP A 221 14.93 23.59 4.90
C ASP A 221 15.07 22.59 6.06
N LEU A 222 15.75 22.98 7.16
CA LEU A 222 15.87 22.14 8.35
C LEU A 222 14.52 21.87 9.03
N ASN A 223 13.67 22.88 9.16
CA ASN A 223 12.34 22.72 9.75
C ASN A 223 11.47 21.78 8.91
N ARG A 224 11.46 21.97 7.58
CA ARG A 224 10.74 21.07 6.66
C ARG A 224 11.22 19.62 6.81
N PHE A 225 12.52 19.40 6.89
CA PHE A 225 13.08 18.06 7.08
C PHE A 225 12.65 17.45 8.43
N LYS A 226 12.65 18.24 9.51
CA LYS A 226 12.16 17.79 10.83
C LYS A 226 10.70 17.37 10.79
N GLU A 227 9.83 18.19 10.17
CA GLU A 227 8.41 17.88 10.02
C GLU A 227 8.19 16.57 9.24
N LEU A 228 8.94 16.37 8.15
CA LEU A 228 8.90 15.12 7.37
C LEU A 228 9.39 13.91 8.19
N LEU A 229 10.44 14.08 8.99
CA LEU A 229 10.99 13.02 9.82
C LEU A 229 10.02 12.63 10.94
N GLU A 230 9.44 13.62 11.63
CA GLU A 230 8.47 13.41 12.71
C GLU A 230 7.22 12.69 12.19
N SER A 231 6.65 13.14 11.07
CA SER A 231 5.48 12.50 10.45
C SER A 231 5.75 11.06 9.97
N SER A 232 6.99 10.75 9.57
CA SER A 232 7.36 9.44 9.04
C SER A 232 8.03 8.51 10.07
N THR A 233 8.25 8.95 11.32
CA THR A 233 9.09 8.24 12.31
C THR A 233 8.70 6.78 12.53
N HIS A 234 7.41 6.45 12.43
CA HIS A 234 6.91 5.09 12.60
C HIS A 234 7.32 4.12 11.47
N LEU A 235 7.70 4.63 10.30
CA LEU A 235 8.13 3.88 9.11
C LEU A 235 9.65 3.86 8.92
N VAL A 236 10.37 4.85 9.48
CA VAL A 236 11.82 4.94 9.35
C VAL A 236 12.50 3.82 10.14
N ASP A 237 13.48 3.14 9.52
CA ASP A 237 14.29 2.13 10.19
C ASP A 237 15.16 2.74 11.31
N GLY A 238 15.47 1.97 12.35
CA GLY A 238 16.21 2.47 13.51
C GLY A 238 17.63 2.97 13.18
N LYS A 239 18.30 2.42 12.17
CA LYS A 239 19.61 2.87 11.70
C LYS A 239 19.49 4.21 10.97
N LEU A 240 18.61 4.31 9.97
CA LEU A 240 18.37 5.55 9.23
C LEU A 240 17.88 6.68 10.15
N LEU A 241 17.01 6.37 11.11
CA LEU A 241 16.53 7.35 12.09
C LEU A 241 17.67 7.91 12.94
N LYS A 242 18.59 7.05 13.41
CA LYS A 242 19.78 7.50 14.14
C LYS A 242 20.68 8.38 13.29
N GLU A 243 20.87 8.01 12.02
CA GLU A 243 21.68 8.77 11.07
C GLU A 243 21.10 10.17 10.84
N MET A 244 19.79 10.27 10.54
CA MET A 244 19.07 11.52 10.34
C MET A 244 19.09 12.41 11.58
N ASN A 245 18.90 11.84 12.78
CA ASN A 245 18.99 12.59 14.03
C ASN A 245 20.41 13.08 14.33
N SER A 246 21.44 12.27 14.03
CA SER A 246 22.84 12.68 14.14
C SER A 246 23.20 13.79 13.15
N PHE A 247 22.58 13.81 11.97
CA PHE A 247 22.73 14.90 11.03
C PHE A 247 22.10 16.20 11.59
N LEU A 248 20.88 16.13 12.10
CA LEU A 248 20.18 17.28 12.69
C LEU A 248 20.93 17.91 13.87
N SER A 249 21.58 17.09 14.70
CA SER A 249 22.28 17.58 15.89
C SER A 249 23.46 18.50 15.57
N LYS A 250 24.06 18.38 14.37
CA LYS A 250 25.13 19.27 13.90
C LYS A 250 24.68 20.72 13.72
N PHE A 251 23.38 20.95 13.55
CA PHE A 251 22.80 22.27 13.29
C PHE A 251 22.05 22.86 14.50
N THR A 252 21.86 22.09 15.57
CA THR A 252 21.26 22.57 16.81
C THR A 252 22.27 23.22 17.78
N VAL A 253 23.58 23.10 17.54
CA VAL A 253 24.64 23.59 18.45
C VAL A 253 25.03 25.06 18.19
N LYS A 254 24.26 25.80 17.38
CA LYS A 254 24.48 27.25 17.18
C LYS A 254 23.21 28.03 17.53
N SER A 255 22.99 28.24 18.82
CA SER A 255 22.08 29.25 19.36
C SER A 255 22.76 29.94 20.52
#